data_AF-A0A520Y8T2-F1
#
_entry.id   AF-A0A520Y8T2-F1
#
_cell.length_a   1.000
_cell.length_b   1.000
_cell.length_c   1.000
_cell.angle_alpha   90.00
_cell.angle_beta   90.00
_cell.angle_gamma   90.00
#
_symmetry.space_group_name_H-M   'P 1'
#
loop_
_entity.id
_entity.type
_entity.pdbx_description
1 polymer ?
#
loop_
_entity_poly.entity_id
_entity_poly.type
_entity_poly.pdbx_seq_one_letter_code
_entity_poly.pdbx_strand_id
1 'polypeptide(L)' 'MAIKGGWLTHCRQLRSPNFDRRPDPCISLLVIHNISLPPGQFGGGHIENFFCNRLIIDRHP' A
#
# COMPACT_ATOMS: atom_id res chain seq x y z
N MET A 1 -17.68 -7.06 -7.16
CA MET A 1 -16.61 -6.05 -6.98
C MET A 1 -16.27 -5.50 -8.36
N ALA A 2 -16.09 -4.18 -8.52
CA ALA A 2 -15.82 -3.57 -9.83
C ALA A 2 -14.47 -2.86 -9.85
N ILE A 3 -13.90 -2.70 -11.05
CA ILE A 3 -12.69 -1.90 -11.30
C ILE A 3 -13.08 -0.73 -12.20
N LYS A 4 -12.74 0.50 -11.80
CA LYS A 4 -12.99 1.72 -12.57
C LYS A 4 -11.71 2.55 -12.64
N GLY A 5 -11.23 2.85 -13.85
CA GLY A 5 -10.01 3.65 -14.05
C GLY A 5 -8.76 3.07 -13.35
N GLY A 6 -8.64 1.73 -13.29
CA GLY A 6 -7.55 1.05 -12.59
C GLY A 6 -7.73 0.89 -11.07
N TRP A 7 -8.84 1.38 -10.50
CA TRP A 7 -9.11 1.30 -9.06
C TRP A 7 -10.22 0.30 -8.74
N LEU A 8 -10.00 -0.51 -7.70
CA LEU A 8 -11.06 -1.31 -7.08
C LEU A 8 -12.08 -0.38 -6.38
N THR A 9 -13.37 -0.65 -6.58
CA THR A 9 -14.45 0.23 -6.06
C THR A 9 -14.87 -0.09 -4.63
N HIS A 10 -14.52 -1.27 -4.11
CA HIS A 10 -14.96 -1.73 -2.78
C HIS A 10 -13.75 -1.94 -1.86
N CYS A 11 -12.88 -0.93 -1.79
CA CYS A 11 -11.75 -0.88 -0.88
C CYS A 11 -11.54 0.56 -0.40
N ARG A 12 -10.85 0.74 0.72
CA ARG A 12 -10.40 2.06 1.14
C ARG A 12 -9.20 2.47 0.29
N GLN A 13 -9.33 3.61 -0.40
CA GLN A 13 -8.29 4.12 -1.27
C GLN A 13 -7.37 5.08 -0.50
N LEU A 14 -6.07 4.78 -0.53
CA LEU A 14 -5.02 5.66 0.00
C LEU A 14 -4.07 5.99 -1.15
N ARG A 15 -3.89 7.29 -1.43
CA ARG A 15 -3.02 7.75 -2.51
C ARG A 15 -1.58 7.84 -1.99
N SER A 16 -0.83 6.76 -2.14
CA SER A 16 0.62 6.77 -1.93
C SER A 16 1.30 7.62 -3.00
N PRO A 17 2.32 8.43 -2.66
CA PRO A 17 3.16 9.08 -3.66
C PRO A 17 4.17 8.12 -4.32
N ASN A 18 4.33 6.91 -3.78
CA ASN A 18 5.36 5.95 -4.20
C ASN A 18 4.86 5.07 -5.35
N PHE A 19 4.80 5.63 -6.55
CA PHE A 19 4.54 4.91 -7.79
C PHE A 19 5.13 5.66 -8.99
N ASP A 20 5.33 4.96 -10.10
CA ASP A 20 5.82 5.54 -11.35
C ASP A 20 5.15 4.90 -12.58
N ARG A 21 5.62 5.28 -13.78
CA ARG A 21 5.13 4.71 -15.04
C ARG A 21 5.87 3.41 -15.32
N ARG A 22 5.10 2.36 -15.65
CA ARG A 22 5.69 1.11 -16.13
C ARG A 22 6.36 1.31 -17.49
N PRO A 23 7.55 0.74 -17.74
CA PRO A 23 8.13 0.68 -19.08
C PRO A 23 7.27 -0.12 -20.07
N ASP A 24 6.66 -1.22 -19.61
CA ASP A 24 5.68 -2.03 -20.37
C ASP A 24 4.29 -1.91 -19.71
N PRO A 25 3.24 -1.53 -20.45
CA PRO A 25 1.89 -1.43 -19.91
C PRO A 25 1.23 -2.78 -19.56
N CYS A 26 1.72 -3.91 -20.10
CA CYS A 26 1.15 -5.23 -19.87
C CYS A 26 1.43 -5.72 -18.44
N ILE A 27 0.37 -6.17 -17.75
CA ILE A 27 0.48 -6.78 -16.41
C ILE A 27 0.11 -8.26 -16.52
N SER A 28 1.08 -9.14 -16.31
CA SER A 28 0.90 -10.60 -16.44
C SER A 28 1.31 -11.40 -15.20
N LEU A 29 1.77 -10.74 -14.14
CA LEU A 29 2.23 -11.37 -12.89
C LEU A 29 1.54 -10.73 -11.68
N LEU A 30 1.11 -11.59 -10.74
CA LEU A 30 0.66 -11.19 -9.41
C LEU A 30 1.70 -11.62 -8.38
N VAL A 31 2.11 -10.70 -7.50
CA VAL A 31 3.00 -10.98 -6.36
C VAL A 31 2.24 -10.75 -5.06
N ILE A 32 2.28 -11.72 -4.15
CA ILE A 32 1.64 -11.65 -2.84
C ILE A 32 2.72 -11.38 -1.79
N HIS A 33 2.58 -10.28 -1.05
CA HIS A 33 3.46 -9.90 0.04
C HIS A 33 2.72 -9.94 1.38
N ASN A 34 3.48 -10.11 2.48
CA ASN A 34 3.00 -9.89 3.83
C ASN A 34 3.80 -8.76 4.49
N ILE A 35 3.18 -8.06 5.45
CA ILE A 35 3.84 -7.05 6.27
C ILE A 35 3.08 -6.90 7.58
N SER A 36 3.82 -6.68 8.67
CA SER A 36 3.30 -6.27 9.98
C SER A 36 4.21 -5.17 10.50
N LEU A 37 3.64 -4.15 11.12
CA LEU A 37 4.40 -2.99 11.61
C LEU A 37 3.75 -2.44 12.90
N PRO A 38 4.43 -2.56 14.06
CA PRO A 38 5.69 -3.28 14.31
C PRO A 38 5.62 -4.78 13.95
N PRO A 39 6.76 -5.49 13.81
CA PRO A 39 6.78 -6.90 13.44
C PRO A 39 5.89 -7.76 14.35
N GLY A 40 5.05 -8.60 13.74
CA GLY A 40 4.10 -9.48 14.42
C GLY A 40 2.85 -8.77 14.98
N GLN A 41 2.76 -7.44 14.86
CA GLN A 41 1.63 -6.65 15.34
C GLN A 41 0.76 -6.18 14.17
N PHE A 42 -0.56 -6.21 14.38
CA PHE A 42 -1.55 -5.87 13.36
C PHE A 42 -2.48 -4.76 13.87
N GLY A 43 -2.97 -3.93 12.95
CA GLY A 43 -3.75 -2.73 13.30
C GLY A 43 -2.88 -1.49 13.47
N GLY A 44 -3.44 -0.40 13.98
CA GLY A 44 -2.70 0.83 14.33
C GLY A 44 -2.35 1.78 13.16
N GLY A 45 -2.63 1.43 11.91
CA GLY A 45 -2.45 2.33 10.75
C GLY A 45 -0.99 2.57 10.34
N HIS A 46 -0.02 1.89 10.95
CA HIS A 46 1.40 2.06 10.62
C HIS A 46 1.75 1.68 9.19
N ILE A 47 1.11 0.64 8.64
CA ILE A 47 1.31 0.21 7.25
C ILE A 47 0.89 1.34 6.28
N GLU A 48 -0.23 1.99 6.54
CA GLU A 48 -0.72 3.10 5.72
C GLU A 48 0.23 4.29 5.78
N ASN A 49 0.70 4.62 6.98
CA ASN A 49 1.65 5.70 7.18
C ASN A 49 2.99 5.40 6.51
N PHE A 50 3.47 4.16 6.57
CA PHE A 50 4.69 3.72 5.87
C PHE A 50 4.54 3.90 4.36
N PHE A 51 3.52 3.30 3.74
CA PHE A 51 3.34 3.40 2.29
C PHE A 51 3.00 4.81 1.81
N CYS A 52 2.47 5.69 2.66
CA CYS A 52 2.19 7.08 2.33
C CYS A 52 3.29 8.07 2.77
N ASN A 53 4.49 7.60 3.17
CA ASN A 53 5.60 8.45 3.65
C ASN A 53 5.23 9.38 4.82
N ARG A 54 4.35 8.91 5.71
CA ARG A 54 3.91 9.61 6.94
C ARG A 54 4.31 8.88 8.22
N LEU A 55 5.09 7.80 8.11
CA LEU A 55 5.55 7.08 9.29
C LEU A 55 6.52 7.96 10.07
N ILE A 56 6.17 8.29 11.31
CA ILE A 56 7.05 9.00 12.23
C ILE A 56 8.04 7.97 12.78
N ILE A 57 9.25 7.95 12.23
CA ILE A 57 10.29 6.97 12.56
C ILE A 57 10.83 7.13 13.99
N ASP A 58 10.75 8.34 14.53
CA ASP A 58 11.22 8.66 15.89
C ASP A 58 10.22 8.27 16.98
N ARG A 59 8.97 7.98 16.59
CA ARG A 59 7.99 7.33 17.47
C ARG A 59 8.26 5.83 17.45
N HIS A 60 9.28 5.41 18.17
CA HIS A 60 9.40 4.01 18.55
C HIS A 60 8.31 3.65 19.58
N PRO A 61 7.67 2.47 19.50
CA PRO A 61 7.04 1.86 20.68
C PRO A 61 8.08 1.48 21.75
#